data_AF-A0A433VI44-F1
#
_entry.id   AF-A0A433VI44-F1
#
_cell.length_a   1.000
_cell.length_b   1.000
_cell.length_c   1.000
_cell.angle_alpha   90.00
_cell.angle_beta   90.00
_cell.angle_gamma   90.00
#
_symmetry.space_group_name_H-M   'P 1'
#
loop_
_entity.id
_entity.type
_entity.pdbx_description
1 polymer ?
#
loop_
_entity_poly.entity_id
_entity_poly.type
_entity_poly.pdbx_seq_one_letter_code
_entity_poly.pdbx_strand_id
1 'polypeptide(L)'
;MTVVTPKRFTIDEYHRLIELGFFTEGDKIELIRGELILRIAKGTPHTVCGSILCRQLDRLLGDRAVIRGHHPYQNAQGKYSYLSAQVYLPHQHILIPGFEPISLDLSRVLL
;
A
#
# COMPACT_ATOMS: atom_id res chain seq x y z
N MET A 1 -35.99 1.69 16.28
CA MET A 1 -34.53 1.77 16.05
C MET A 1 -34.30 2.62 14.82
N THR A 2 -33.69 3.80 14.96
CA THR A 2 -33.31 4.64 13.81
C THR A 2 -32.02 4.09 13.21
N VAL A 3 -32.05 3.73 11.94
CA VAL A 3 -30.86 3.24 11.21
C VAL A 3 -30.05 4.44 10.77
N VAL A 4 -28.85 4.61 11.32
CA VAL A 4 -27.91 5.65 10.89
C VAL A 4 -27.21 5.17 9.62
N THR A 5 -27.26 5.96 8.56
CA THR A 5 -26.54 5.66 7.30
C THR A 5 -25.33 6.59 7.17
N PRO A 6 -24.10 6.05 7.00
CA PRO A 6 -22.91 6.87 6.84
C PRO A 6 -22.90 7.62 5.50
N LYS A 7 -22.52 8.90 5.53
CA LYS A 7 -22.32 9.72 4.32
C LYS A 7 -21.03 9.30 3.61
N ARG A 8 -21.09 9.16 2.28
CA ARG A 8 -19.91 9.00 1.42
C ARG A 8 -19.41 10.37 0.98
N PHE A 9 -18.09 10.55 0.98
CA PHE A 9 -17.42 11.77 0.54
C PHE A 9 -16.97 11.69 -0.91
N THR A 10 -17.11 12.78 -1.65
CA THR A 10 -16.45 12.93 -2.95
C THR A 10 -15.01 13.42 -2.78
N ILE A 11 -14.23 13.35 -3.87
CA ILE A 11 -12.86 13.88 -3.90
C ILE A 11 -12.87 15.40 -3.63
N ASP A 12 -13.79 16.13 -4.25
CA ASP A 12 -13.92 17.58 -4.07
C ASP A 12 -14.26 17.94 -2.61
N GLU A 13 -15.15 17.18 -1.97
CA GLU A 13 -15.47 17.37 -0.55
C GLU A 13 -14.27 17.10 0.36
N TYR A 14 -13.47 16.08 0.05
CA TYR A 14 -12.24 15.79 0.77
C TYR A 14 -11.22 16.94 0.66
N HIS A 15 -11.00 17.47 -0.55
CA HIS A 15 -10.14 18.64 -0.73
C HIS A 15 -10.69 19.86 0.00
N ARG A 16 -12.01 20.06 0.00
CA ARG A 16 -12.64 21.15 0.73
C ARG A 16 -12.43 21.06 2.24
N LEU A 17 -12.47 19.84 2.80
CA LEU A 17 -12.15 19.63 4.22
C LEU A 17 -10.70 20.00 4.56
N ILE A 18 -9.75 19.71 3.66
CA ILE A 18 -8.35 20.12 3.81
C ILE A 18 -8.24 21.65 3.79
N GLU A 19 -8.86 22.33 2.81
CA GLU A 19 -8.86 23.79 2.71
C GLU A 19 -9.47 24.47 3.95
N LEU A 20 -10.50 23.86 4.53
CA LEU A 20 -11.15 24.33 5.75
C LEU A 20 -10.34 24.03 7.02
N GLY A 21 -9.21 23.33 6.93
CA GLY A 21 -8.34 23.02 8.05
C GLY A 21 -8.86 21.90 8.96
N PHE A 22 -9.77 21.04 8.47
CA PHE A 22 -10.21 19.86 9.23
C PHE A 22 -9.10 18.81 9.40
N PHE A 23 -8.12 18.82 8.49
CA PHE A 23 -6.95 17.93 8.54
C PHE A 23 -5.67 18.76 8.47
N THR A 24 -4.66 18.29 9.20
CA THR A 24 -3.29 18.81 9.19
C THR A 24 -2.37 17.89 8.39
N GLU A 25 -1.17 18.33 8.02
CA GLU A 25 -0.18 17.48 7.35
C GLU A 25 0.23 16.24 8.17
N GLY A 26 0.02 16.26 9.49
CA GLY A 26 0.26 15.13 10.38
C GLY A 26 -0.85 14.08 10.34
N ASP A 27 -2.04 14.45 9.88
CA ASP A 27 -3.20 13.56 9.84
C ASP A 27 -3.06 12.58 8.68
N LYS A 28 -2.85 11.32 9.04
CA LYS A 28 -2.73 10.23 8.08
C LYS A 28 -4.13 9.78 7.64
N ILE A 29 -4.91 10.65 6.99
CA ILE A 29 -6.27 10.32 6.53
C ILE A 29 -6.28 10.17 5.01
N GLU A 30 -6.82 9.06 4.52
CA GLU A 30 -6.96 8.76 3.10
C GLU A 30 -8.44 8.59 2.73
N LEU A 31 -8.85 9.14 1.59
CA LEU A 31 -10.18 8.91 1.03
C LEU A 31 -10.17 7.62 0.20
N ILE A 32 -10.88 6.59 0.66
CA ILE A 32 -10.98 5.29 -0.02
C ILE A 32 -12.45 4.97 -0.24
N ARG A 33 -12.89 4.87 -1.50
CA ARG A 33 -14.29 4.55 -1.88
C ARG A 33 -15.34 5.41 -1.16
N GLY A 34 -15.03 6.70 -0.98
CA GLY A 34 -15.90 7.66 -0.30
C GLY A 34 -15.90 7.58 1.22
N GLU A 35 -15.01 6.79 1.84
CA GLU A 35 -14.77 6.78 3.28
C GLU A 35 -13.46 7.48 3.62
N LEU A 36 -13.46 8.25 4.70
CA LEU A 36 -12.26 8.83 5.29
C LEU A 36 -11.67 7.79 6.25
N ILE A 37 -10.52 7.23 5.89
CA ILE A 37 -9.88 6.14 6.63
C ILE A 37 -8.57 6.64 7.24
N LEU A 38 -8.36 6.34 8.52
CA LEU A 38 -7.06 6.57 9.15
C LEU A 38 -6.06 5.55 8.61
N ARG A 39 -5.04 6.04 7.90
CA ARG A 39 -3.89 5.26 7.49
C ARG A 39 -3.06 4.90 8.72
N ILE A 40 -3.27 3.67 9.16
CA ILE A 40 -2.43 3.03 10.17
C ILE A 40 -1.03 2.89 9.56
N ALA A 41 0.00 3.25 10.32
CA ALA A 41 1.37 2.99 9.90
C ALA A 41 1.53 1.48 9.59
N LYS A 42 2.33 1.13 8.58
CA LYS A 42 2.70 -0.27 8.33
C LYS A 42 3.29 -0.86 9.62
N GLY A 43 2.49 -1.63 10.35
CA GLY A 43 2.90 -2.27 11.59
C GLY A 43 3.80 -3.48 11.31
N THR A 44 4.39 -4.03 12.36
CA THR A 44 5.21 -5.25 12.31
C THR A 44 4.58 -6.37 11.47
N PRO A 45 3.26 -6.66 11.56
CA PRO A 45 2.64 -7.70 10.74
C PRO A 45 2.75 -7.47 9.22
N HIS A 46 2.60 -6.21 8.77
CA HIS A 46 2.73 -5.85 7.36
C HIS A 46 4.16 -6.06 6.85
N THR A 47 5.16 -5.69 7.65
CA THR A 47 6.58 -5.85 7.30
C THR A 47 7.00 -7.32 7.31
N VAL A 48 6.48 -8.11 8.25
CA VAL A 48 6.74 -9.55 8.35
C VAL A 48 6.13 -10.30 7.17
N CYS A 49 4.87 -10.02 6.80
CA CYS A 49 4.24 -10.64 5.63
C CYS A 49 5.01 -10.34 4.34
N GLY A 50 5.43 -9.07 4.15
CA GLY A 50 6.25 -8.69 3.00
C GLY A 50 7.59 -9.44 2.95
N SER A 51 8.24 -9.61 4.10
CA SER A 51 9.50 -10.36 4.21
C SER A 51 9.32 -11.85 3.95
N ILE A 52 8.24 -12.47 4.46
CA ILE A 52 7.90 -13.87 4.21
C ILE A 52 7.62 -14.09 2.73
N LEU A 53 6.83 -13.23 2.11
CA LEU A 53 6.51 -13.30 0.69
C LEU A 53 7.79 -13.22 -0.16
N CYS A 54 8.65 -12.24 0.10
CA CYS A 54 9.92 -12.10 -0.62
C CYS A 54 10.76 -13.38 -0.49
N ARG A 55 10.85 -13.95 0.71
CA ARG A 55 11.59 -15.20 0.96
C ARG A 55 11.01 -16.40 0.20
N GLN A 56 9.69 -16.54 0.13
CA GLN A 56 9.08 -17.65 -0.61
C GLN A 56 9.25 -17.48 -2.12
N LEU A 57 9.12 -16.25 -2.64
CA LEU A 57 9.35 -15.96 -4.05
C LEU A 57 10.80 -16.24 -4.44
N ASP A 58 11.77 -15.82 -3.62
CA ASP A 58 13.20 -16.09 -3.83
C ASP A 58 13.48 -17.60 -3.94
N ARG A 59 12.87 -18.41 -3.07
CA ARG A 59 12.97 -19.89 -3.13
C ARG A 59 12.33 -20.49 -4.37
N LEU A 60 11.16 -20.00 -4.80
CA LEU A 60 10.44 -20.54 -5.95
C LEU A 60 11.11 -20.17 -7.29
N LEU A 61 11.71 -18.99 -7.35
CA LEU A 61 12.26 -18.45 -8.57
C LEU A 61 13.73 -18.83 -8.74
N GLY A 62 14.49 -18.96 -7.64
CA GLY A 62 15.91 -19.27 -7.68
C GLY A 62 16.66 -18.29 -8.58
N ASP A 63 17.55 -18.80 -9.42
CA ASP A 63 18.37 -17.97 -10.31
C ASP A 63 17.60 -17.32 -11.48
N ARG A 64 16.28 -17.58 -11.61
CA ARG A 64 15.46 -17.04 -12.71
C ARG A 64 15.06 -15.58 -12.52
N ALA A 65 15.06 -15.08 -11.28
CA ALA A 65 14.68 -13.71 -10.98
C ALA A 65 15.22 -13.24 -9.62
N VAL A 66 15.59 -11.97 -9.53
CA VAL A 66 16.00 -11.34 -8.27
C VAL A 66 14.79 -10.66 -7.62
N ILE A 67 14.44 -11.07 -6.40
CA ILE A 67 13.35 -10.47 -5.64
C ILE A 67 13.84 -9.27 -4.81
N ARG A 68 13.21 -8.12 -5.00
CA ARG A 68 13.47 -6.89 -4.22
C ARG A 68 12.18 -6.43 -3.54
N GLY A 69 12.12 -6.59 -2.22
CA GLY A 69 11.03 -6.02 -1.42
C GLY A 69 11.26 -4.52 -1.21
N HIS A 70 10.34 -3.68 -1.69
CA HIS A 70 10.37 -2.24 -1.41
C HIS A 70 10.01 -1.96 0.05
N HIS A 71 11.04 -1.79 0.87
CA HIS A 71 10.90 -1.31 2.24
C HIS A 71 11.45 0.11 2.34
N PRO A 72 10.80 0.98 3.12
CA PRO A 72 11.38 2.27 3.42
C PRO A 72 12.67 2.08 4.21
N TYR A 73 13.72 2.80 3.85
CA TYR A 73 14.93 2.93 4.65
C TYR A 73 14.88 4.24 5.44
N GLN A 74 15.55 4.28 6.59
CA GLN A 74 15.71 5.53 7.33
C GLN A 74 17.01 6.20 6.86
N ASN A 75 16.92 7.45 6.40
CA ASN A 75 18.09 8.22 6.00
C ASN A 75 18.83 8.79 7.22
N ALA A 76 19.99 9.41 7.00
CA ALA A 76 20.82 9.97 8.08
C ALA A 76 20.12 11.08 8.89
N GLN A 77 19.07 11.70 8.36
CA GLN A 77 18.25 12.68 9.08
C GLN A 77 17.08 12.05 9.86
N GLY A 78 17.03 10.71 9.94
CA GLY A 78 15.96 9.99 10.63
C GLY A 78 14.65 9.90 9.85
N LYS A 79 14.60 10.37 8.58
CA LYS A 79 13.40 10.35 7.74
C LYS A 79 13.33 9.06 6.93
N TYR A 80 12.14 8.46 6.86
CA TYR A 80 11.88 7.31 6.00
C TYR A 80 11.77 7.73 4.53
N SER A 81 12.48 7.02 3.66
CA SER A 81 12.46 7.21 2.20
C SER A 81 12.55 5.86 1.48
N TYR A 82 12.36 5.86 0.16
CA TYR A 82 12.52 4.67 -0.68
C TYR A 82 13.71 4.84 -1.61
N LEU A 83 14.48 3.77 -1.81
CA LEU A 83 15.63 3.79 -2.73
C LEU A 83 15.17 3.92 -4.19
N SER A 84 13.99 3.40 -4.51
CA SER A 84 13.35 3.51 -5.81
C SER A 84 11.84 3.66 -5.63
N ALA A 85 11.25 4.55 -6.43
CA ALA A 85 9.80 4.77 -6.50
C ALA A 85 9.34 4.46 -7.92
N GLN A 86 8.38 3.55 -8.05
CA GLN A 86 7.71 3.24 -9.31
C GLN A 86 6.23 3.63 -9.15
N VAL A 87 5.72 4.43 -10.07
CA VAL A 87 4.33 4.90 -10.08
C VAL A 87 3.58 4.09 -11.12
N TYR A 88 2.49 3.45 -10.70
CA TYR A 88 1.62 2.67 -11.58
C TYR A 88 0.22 3.28 -11.57
N LEU A 89 -0.38 3.41 -12.74
CA LEU A 89 -1.76 3.91 -12.85
C LEU A 89 -2.76 2.78 -12.55
N PRO A 90 -3.96 3.08 -12.02
CA PRO A 90 -4.96 2.08 -11.64
C PRO A 90 -5.39 1.13 -12.78
N HIS A 91 -5.24 1.56 -14.03
CA HIS A 91 -5.61 0.80 -15.23
C HIS A 91 -4.40 0.32 -16.03
N GLN A 92 -3.18 0.45 -15.47
CA GLN A 92 -1.97 0.10 -16.17
C GLN A 92 -1.76 -1.42 -16.11
N HIS A 93 -1.83 -2.07 -17.27
CA HIS A 93 -1.34 -3.43 -17.42
C HIS A 93 0.17 -3.39 -17.55
N ILE A 94 0.88 -3.98 -16.58
CA ILE A 94 2.32 -4.14 -16.62
C ILE A 94 2.68 -5.57 -16.98
N LEU A 95 3.50 -5.73 -18.01
CA LEU A 95 4.17 -6.99 -18.28
C LEU A 95 5.30 -7.14 -17.28
N ILE A 96 5.36 -8.28 -16.59
CA ILE A 96 6.53 -8.65 -15.78
C ILE A 96 7.43 -9.47 -16.71
N PRO A 97 8.56 -8.91 -17.20
CA PRO A 97 9.42 -9.62 -18.16
C PRO A 97 9.90 -10.95 -17.57
N GLY A 98 9.72 -12.05 -18.31
CA GLY A 98 10.11 -13.39 -17.89
C GLY A 98 9.06 -14.15 -17.04
N PHE A 99 7.89 -13.57 -16.80
CA PHE A 99 6.78 -14.23 -16.12
C PHE A 99 5.59 -14.37 -17.08
N GLU A 100 5.18 -15.61 -17.35
CA GLU A 100 3.80 -15.93 -17.78
C GLU A 100 2.81 -15.34 -16.76
N PRO A 101 1.51 -15.11 -17.09
CA PRO A 101 0.53 -14.60 -16.13
C PRO A 101 0.47 -15.50 -14.88
N ILE A 102 1.19 -15.11 -13.83
CA ILE A 102 1.27 -15.83 -12.56
C ILE A 102 0.26 -15.21 -11.59
N SER A 103 -0.72 -16.00 -11.17
CA SER A 103 -1.66 -15.64 -10.13
C SER A 103 -1.14 -16.11 -8.77
N LEU A 104 -1.06 -15.20 -7.80
CA LEU A 104 -0.74 -15.51 -6.41
C LEU A 104 -2.03 -15.67 -5.60
N ASP A 105 -2.31 -16.88 -5.12
CA ASP A 105 -3.42 -17.14 -4.20
C ASP A 105 -2.99 -16.85 -2.75
N LEU A 106 -3.43 -15.71 -2.23
CA LEU A 106 -3.10 -15.24 -0.89
C LEU A 106 -3.79 -16.03 0.24
N SER A 107 -4.81 -16.83 -0.07
CA SER A 107 -5.47 -17.70 0.92
C SER A 107 -4.54 -18.76 1.50
N ARG A 108 -3.43 -19.04 0.81
CA ARG A 108 -2.40 -20.00 1.23
C ARG A 108 -1.22 -19.38 1.98
N VAL A 109 -1.18 -18.05 2.12
CA VAL A 109 -0.06 -17.30 2.69
C VAL A 109 -0.38 -16.71 4.07
N LEU A 110 -1.66 -16.47 4.36
CA LEU A 110 -2.12 -15.99 5.67
C LEU A 110 -2.66 -17.18 6.48
N LEU A 111 -1.86 -17.66 7.43
CA LEU A 111 -2.31 -18.43 8.60
C LEU A 111 -2.25 -17.53 9.83
#